data_AF-A0A3C0T9I6-F1
#
_entry.id   AF-A0A3C0T9I6-F1
#
_cell.length_a   1.000
_cell.length_b   1.000
_cell.length_c   1.000
_cell.angle_alpha   90.00
_cell.angle_beta   90.00
_cell.angle_gamma   90.00
#
_symmetry.space_group_name_H-M   'P 1'
#
loop_
_entity.id
_entity.type
_entity.pdbx_description
1 polymer ?
#
loop_
_entity_poly.entity_id
_entity_poly.type
_entity_poly.pdbx_seq_one_letter_code
_entity_poly.pdbx_strand_id
1 'polypeptide(L)'
;MTMRSFARDASRPICLMPVYFGYERVLEVATYMSELTGKDKKTESLLDIFGVLRSFRYSFGKVTVNFGAPLMLDSFLDENLTNWRTPGELDNARFSAVCGELARKLATEINRAVAINPVTLVATALLGTPRQIMEEQQLLTQIGILRSIARGANYSDQITVTDAPSREVLEKAIEITGITREQHAFGTTINATPELSAMLAYYRNNVANIYAIPSLIARFVMTERTTSIAAVTDFLRGLYPYLRSEYFLPFEESDIQSLCTHALQLLHDNDVIEVDLKGERLNAPEPTSVEFESLVYLAEIIEPTLERFHIVATLLASAKPRSVRQLESDASAIAQRLSTIYGINSPTFFDKSLFGNFINTLKSENMVQVSDNRVSIAQDFTRLSENAAATLDIGMRHHVLQALSSEK
;
A
#
# COMPACT_ATOMS: atom_id res chain seq x y z
N MET A 1 11.08 -13.87 20.03
CA MET A 1 11.57 -15.06 20.76
C MET A 1 12.85 -15.62 20.13
N THR A 2 12.88 -15.87 18.82
CA THR A 2 14.05 -16.41 18.09
C THR A 2 15.35 -15.64 18.34
N MET A 3 15.38 -14.32 18.13
CA MET A 3 16.57 -13.49 18.33
C MET A 3 17.10 -13.55 19.77
N ARG A 4 16.20 -13.63 20.76
CA ARG A 4 16.59 -13.70 22.19
C ARG A 4 17.15 -15.06 22.57
N SER A 5 16.64 -16.12 21.94
CA SER A 5 17.21 -17.46 22.07
C SER A 5 18.60 -17.52 21.45
N PHE A 6 18.76 -16.97 20.25
CA PHE A 6 20.04 -16.94 19.54
C PHE A 6 21.10 -16.10 20.26
N ALA A 7 20.73 -14.96 20.83
CA ALA A 7 21.65 -14.15 21.64
C ALA A 7 22.10 -14.84 22.94
N ARG A 8 21.31 -15.78 23.47
CA ARG A 8 21.70 -16.59 24.64
C ARG A 8 22.62 -17.76 24.28
N ASP A 9 22.39 -18.37 23.13
CA ASP A 9 23.16 -19.50 22.62
C ASP A 9 23.27 -19.40 21.08
N ALA A 10 24.42 -18.90 20.62
CA ALA A 10 24.74 -18.72 19.21
C ALA A 10 25.56 -19.90 18.64
N SER A 11 25.45 -21.11 19.22
CA SER A 11 26.24 -22.28 18.83
C SER A 11 26.01 -22.76 17.39
N ARG A 12 24.88 -22.41 16.76
CA ARG A 12 24.58 -22.70 15.36
C ARG A 12 24.15 -21.44 14.62
N PRO A 13 24.77 -21.10 13.47
CA PRO A 13 24.36 -19.93 12.70
C PRO A 13 22.90 -20.07 12.26
N ILE A 14 22.15 -18.96 12.33
CA ILE A 14 20.78 -18.88 11.85
C ILE A 14 20.76 -18.04 10.58
N CYS A 15 20.25 -18.63 9.50
CA CYS A 15 19.91 -17.92 8.28
C CYS A 15 18.38 -17.73 8.24
N LEU A 16 17.93 -16.49 8.10
CA LEU A 16 16.54 -16.15 7.83
C LEU A 16 16.36 -16.04 6.32
N MET A 17 15.43 -16.80 5.76
CA MET A 17 15.11 -16.77 4.33
C MET A 17 13.77 -16.03 4.15
N PRO A 18 13.77 -14.81 3.59
CA PRO A 18 12.55 -14.14 3.17
C PRO A 18 11.90 -14.94 2.04
N VAL A 19 10.61 -15.26 2.16
CA VAL A 19 9.86 -16.01 1.15
C VAL A 19 8.54 -15.33 0.90
N TYR A 20 8.28 -14.97 -0.35
CA TYR A 20 6.98 -14.48 -0.79
C TYR A 20 6.13 -15.64 -1.31
N PHE A 21 4.87 -15.71 -0.85
CA PHE A 21 3.86 -16.64 -1.36
C PHE A 21 2.74 -15.85 -2.05
N GLY A 22 2.67 -15.95 -3.37
CA GLY A 22 1.63 -15.34 -4.19
C GLY A 22 0.54 -16.34 -4.52
N TYR A 23 -0.51 -16.38 -3.71
CA TYR A 23 -1.70 -17.17 -4.01
C TYR A 23 -2.61 -16.40 -4.97
N GLU A 24 -2.95 -16.99 -6.12
CA GLU A 24 -4.00 -16.41 -6.99
C GLU A 24 -5.40 -16.57 -6.38
N ARG A 25 -5.59 -17.56 -5.50
CA ARG A 25 -6.83 -17.75 -4.74
C ARG A 25 -6.58 -18.17 -3.30
N VAL A 26 -7.04 -17.35 -2.35
CA VAL A 26 -6.99 -17.66 -0.92
C VAL A 26 -8.41 -17.97 -0.43
N LEU A 27 -8.62 -19.17 0.12
CA LEU A 27 -9.92 -19.62 0.61
C LEU A 27 -10.36 -18.92 1.90
N GLU A 28 -9.39 -18.51 2.71
CA GLU A 28 -9.59 -17.95 4.06
C GLU A 28 -9.84 -16.44 4.06
N VAL A 29 -9.86 -15.77 2.90
CA VAL A 29 -10.00 -14.31 2.84
C VAL A 29 -11.29 -13.84 3.49
N ALA A 30 -12.39 -14.58 3.32
CA ALA A 30 -13.66 -14.23 3.96
C ALA A 30 -13.56 -14.24 5.50
N THR A 31 -12.82 -15.19 6.07
CA THR A 31 -12.58 -15.28 7.52
C THR A 31 -11.69 -14.12 7.98
N TYR A 32 -10.57 -13.88 7.28
CA TYR A 32 -9.68 -12.74 7.54
C TYR A 32 -10.42 -11.38 7.48
N MET A 33 -11.26 -11.18 6.47
CA MET A 33 -12.08 -9.97 6.31
C MET A 33 -13.14 -9.83 7.43
N SER A 34 -13.68 -10.95 7.91
CA SER A 34 -14.63 -10.95 9.03
C SER A 34 -13.95 -10.58 10.36
N GLU A 35 -12.70 -10.97 10.57
CA GLU A 35 -11.91 -10.59 11.74
C GLU A 35 -11.56 -9.09 11.72
N LEU A 36 -11.14 -8.55 10.57
CA LEU A 36 -10.84 -7.12 10.41
C LEU A 36 -12.05 -6.22 10.63
N THR A 37 -13.27 -6.71 10.36
CA THR A 37 -14.52 -5.98 10.61
C THR A 37 -15.03 -6.10 12.05
N GLY A 38 -14.23 -6.71 12.95
CA GLY A 38 -14.52 -6.78 14.38
C GLY A 38 -15.46 -7.90 14.81
N LYS A 39 -15.68 -8.92 13.97
CA LYS A 39 -16.37 -10.15 14.42
C LYS A 39 -15.38 -11.03 15.16
N ASP A 40 -15.82 -11.65 16.27
CA ASP A 40 -14.99 -12.53 17.08
C ASP A 40 -14.35 -13.65 16.24
N LYS A 41 -13.09 -13.98 16.57
CA LYS A 41 -12.34 -15.10 15.98
C LYS A 41 -13.15 -16.38 16.12
N LYS A 42 -13.68 -16.90 15.02
CA LYS A 42 -14.39 -18.19 15.02
C LYS A 42 -13.37 -19.32 15.10
N THR A 43 -13.49 -20.18 16.12
CA THR A 43 -12.90 -21.52 16.09
C THR A 43 -13.44 -22.26 14.87
N GLU A 44 -12.57 -22.65 13.95
CA GLU A 44 -12.92 -23.38 12.72
C GLU A 44 -13.81 -24.58 13.06
N SER A 45 -14.97 -24.65 12.41
CA SER A 45 -15.93 -25.73 12.60
C SER A 45 -15.82 -26.69 11.43
N LEU A 46 -15.98 -27.99 11.67
CA LEU A 46 -16.04 -29.02 10.62
C LEU A 46 -17.15 -28.77 9.56
N LEU A 47 -18.07 -27.81 9.81
CA LEU A 47 -19.05 -27.32 8.84
C LEU A 47 -18.46 -26.35 7.79
N ASP A 48 -17.30 -25.74 8.03
CA ASP A 48 -16.60 -24.88 7.07
C ASP A 48 -16.12 -25.67 5.83
N ILE A 49 -15.96 -26.98 5.98
CA ILE A 49 -15.61 -27.94 4.90
C ILE A 49 -16.71 -27.99 3.82
N PHE A 50 -17.99 -27.79 4.15
CA PHE A 50 -19.05 -27.74 3.14
C PHE A 50 -19.07 -26.41 2.35
N GLY A 51 -18.52 -25.33 2.92
CA GLY A 51 -18.26 -24.09 2.18
C GLY A 51 -17.19 -24.27 1.11
N VAL A 52 -16.17 -25.10 1.39
CA VAL A 52 -15.09 -25.48 0.45
C VAL A 52 -15.64 -26.13 -0.83
N LEU A 53 -16.78 -26.84 -0.75
CA LEU A 53 -17.41 -27.44 -1.93
C LEU A 53 -17.94 -26.41 -2.94
N ARG A 54 -18.40 -25.23 -2.48
CA ARG A 54 -18.82 -24.13 -3.36
C ARG A 54 -17.61 -23.46 -4.03
N SER A 55 -16.43 -23.56 -3.40
CA SER A 55 -15.16 -23.03 -3.89
C SER A 55 -14.67 -23.72 -5.17
N PHE A 56 -15.02 -24.98 -5.40
CA PHE A 56 -14.65 -25.71 -6.64
C PHE A 56 -15.31 -25.17 -7.92
N ARG A 57 -16.21 -24.17 -7.83
CA ARG A 57 -16.79 -23.52 -9.02
C ARG A 57 -15.80 -22.65 -9.80
N TYR A 58 -14.74 -22.20 -9.16
CA TYR A 58 -13.74 -21.33 -9.77
C TYR A 58 -12.37 -22.00 -9.72
N SER A 59 -11.47 -21.59 -10.61
CA SER A 59 -10.10 -22.12 -10.63
C SER A 59 -9.37 -21.77 -9.34
N PHE A 60 -8.49 -22.66 -8.88
CA PHE A 60 -7.58 -22.36 -7.75
C PHE A 60 -6.38 -21.52 -8.20
N GLY A 61 -6.19 -21.34 -9.51
CA GLY A 61 -5.06 -20.63 -10.06
C GLY A 61 -3.73 -21.32 -9.75
N LYS A 62 -2.68 -20.52 -9.60
CA LYS A 62 -1.31 -20.95 -9.27
C LYS A 62 -0.87 -20.34 -7.93
N VAL A 63 0.07 -21.02 -7.28
CA VAL A 63 0.85 -20.47 -6.17
C VAL A 63 2.25 -20.18 -6.68
N THR A 64 2.68 -18.92 -6.57
CA THR A 64 4.05 -18.52 -6.88
C THR A 64 4.85 -18.42 -5.59
N VAL A 65 6.07 -18.94 -5.60
CA VAL A 65 7.00 -18.85 -4.47
C VAL A 65 8.28 -18.22 -4.97
N ASN A 66 8.60 -17.04 -4.43
CA ASN A 66 9.82 -16.32 -4.74
C ASN A 66 10.66 -16.18 -3.47
N PHE A 67 11.97 -16.32 -3.63
CA PHE A 67 12.93 -16.26 -2.52
C PHE A 67 13.65 -14.92 -2.54
N GLY A 68 13.66 -14.27 -1.37
CA GLY A 68 14.42 -13.06 -1.11
C GLY A 68 15.90 -13.33 -0.89
N ALA A 69 16.67 -12.28 -0.59
CA ALA A 69 18.06 -12.47 -0.19
C ALA A 69 18.15 -13.10 1.21
N PRO A 70 19.00 -14.14 1.42
CA PRO A 70 19.19 -14.73 2.74
C PRO A 70 19.84 -13.72 3.70
N LEU A 71 19.36 -13.69 4.95
CA LEU A 71 19.89 -12.84 6.01
C LEU A 71 20.50 -13.69 7.12
N MET A 72 21.81 -13.57 7.30
CA MET A 72 22.55 -14.21 8.39
C MET A 72 22.33 -13.42 9.68
N LEU A 73 21.72 -14.05 10.70
CA LEU A 73 21.28 -13.37 11.91
C LEU A 73 22.45 -12.88 12.77
N ASP A 74 23.57 -13.62 12.79
CA ASP A 74 24.79 -13.20 13.49
C ASP A 74 25.38 -11.93 12.89
N SER A 75 25.50 -11.88 11.56
CA SER A 75 26.03 -10.74 10.82
C SER A 75 25.15 -9.51 11.03
N PHE A 76 23.82 -9.68 10.98
CA PHE A 76 22.88 -8.60 11.28
C PHE A 76 23.02 -8.08 12.72
N LEU A 77 23.17 -8.97 13.71
CA LEU A 77 23.33 -8.55 15.10
C LEU A 77 24.69 -7.89 15.34
N ASP A 78 25.75 -8.33 14.65
CA ASP A 78 27.09 -7.72 14.71
C ASP A 78 27.08 -6.27 14.25
N GLU A 79 26.31 -5.95 13.21
CA GLU A 79 26.18 -4.61 12.68
C GLU A 79 25.35 -3.68 13.57
N ASN A 80 24.34 -4.22 14.29
CA ASN A 80 23.29 -3.40 14.90
C ASN A 80 23.27 -3.42 16.44
N LEU A 81 23.99 -4.35 17.08
CA LEU A 81 23.91 -4.57 18.51
C LEU A 81 25.28 -4.93 19.12
N THR A 82 25.95 -3.93 19.69
CA THR A 82 27.24 -4.12 20.37
C THR A 82 27.14 -5.13 21.52
N ASN A 83 28.17 -5.96 21.68
CA ASN A 83 28.29 -6.96 22.76
C ASN A 83 27.13 -7.96 22.87
N TRP A 84 26.35 -8.20 21.80
CA TRP A 84 25.18 -9.07 21.86
C TRP A 84 25.48 -10.53 22.25
N ARG A 85 26.72 -10.97 22.05
CA ARG A 85 27.23 -12.30 22.44
C ARG A 85 27.63 -12.39 23.92
N THR A 86 27.71 -11.27 24.64
CA THR A 86 28.08 -11.24 26.06
C THR A 86 26.81 -11.36 26.93
N PRO A 87 26.64 -12.45 27.70
CA PRO A 87 25.46 -12.63 28.53
C PRO A 87 25.32 -11.53 29.58
N GLY A 88 24.13 -10.93 29.69
CA GLY A 88 23.80 -9.96 30.75
C GLY A 88 24.07 -8.48 30.41
N GLU A 89 24.73 -8.18 29.29
CA GLU A 89 25.02 -6.80 28.86
C GLU A 89 23.99 -6.21 27.87
N LEU A 90 22.95 -6.98 27.52
CA LEU A 90 21.95 -6.57 26.54
C LEU A 90 20.92 -5.61 27.16
N ASP A 91 20.97 -4.35 26.75
CA ASP A 91 19.87 -3.40 26.98
C ASP A 91 18.59 -3.90 26.30
N ASN A 92 17.53 -4.11 27.09
CA ASN A 92 16.24 -4.58 26.59
C ASN A 92 15.59 -3.59 25.61
N ALA A 93 15.78 -2.28 25.80
CA ALA A 93 15.18 -1.27 24.93
C ALA A 93 15.84 -1.31 23.54
N ARG A 94 17.18 -1.24 23.49
CA ARG A 94 17.94 -1.39 22.23
C ARG A 94 17.67 -2.73 21.57
N PHE A 95 17.64 -3.84 22.33
CA PHE A 95 17.33 -5.16 21.79
C PHE A 95 15.95 -5.20 21.12
N SER A 96 14.94 -4.56 21.72
CA SER A 96 13.60 -4.47 21.12
C SER A 96 13.59 -3.61 19.85
N ALA A 97 14.35 -2.51 19.82
CA ALA A 97 14.47 -1.68 18.62
C ALA A 97 15.11 -2.46 17.46
N VAL A 98 16.21 -3.19 17.72
CA VAL A 98 16.90 -4.03 16.74
C VAL A 98 16.01 -5.18 16.25
N CYS A 99 15.14 -5.74 17.12
CA CYS A 99 14.10 -6.69 16.67
C CYS A 99 13.16 -6.05 15.62
N GLY A 100 12.75 -4.80 15.85
CA GLY A 100 11.90 -4.06 14.92
C GLY A 100 12.61 -3.72 13.62
N GLU A 101 13.89 -3.37 13.66
CA GLU A 101 14.74 -3.19 12.48
C GLU A 101 14.85 -4.48 11.66
N LEU A 102 15.09 -5.63 12.32
CA LEU A 102 15.11 -6.93 11.66
C LEU A 102 13.77 -7.27 11.00
N ALA A 103 12.66 -7.04 11.71
CA ALA A 103 11.32 -7.29 11.18
C ALA A 103 11.04 -6.44 9.93
N ARG A 104 11.37 -5.14 9.97
CA ARG A 104 11.23 -4.24 8.80
C ARG A 104 12.13 -4.69 7.65
N LYS A 105 13.37 -5.09 7.92
CA LYS A 105 14.29 -5.60 6.90
C LYS A 105 13.73 -6.86 6.24
N LEU A 106 13.26 -7.83 7.01
CA LEU A 106 12.64 -9.04 6.46
C LEU A 106 11.37 -8.75 5.65
N ALA A 107 10.50 -7.87 6.13
CA ALA A 107 9.30 -7.46 5.38
C ALA A 107 9.67 -6.78 4.05
N THR A 108 10.70 -5.92 4.07
CA THR A 108 11.25 -5.28 2.87
C THR A 108 11.79 -6.33 1.89
N GLU A 109 12.56 -7.31 2.36
CA GLU A 109 13.08 -8.38 1.50
C GLU A 109 11.99 -9.31 0.94
N ILE A 110 10.90 -9.54 1.67
CA ILE A 110 9.71 -10.23 1.14
C ILE A 110 9.08 -9.38 0.02
N ASN A 111 8.95 -8.07 0.23
CA ASN A 111 8.41 -7.14 -0.77
C ASN A 111 9.30 -6.99 -2.01
N ARG A 112 10.61 -7.23 -1.88
CA ARG A 112 11.56 -7.32 -3.00
C ARG A 112 11.44 -8.62 -3.80
N ALA A 113 10.59 -9.56 -3.39
CA ALA A 113 10.38 -10.84 -4.06
C ALA A 113 8.92 -11.05 -4.50
N VAL A 114 8.09 -10.01 -4.55
CA VAL A 114 6.67 -10.15 -4.91
C VAL A 114 6.46 -10.71 -6.32
N ALA A 115 5.35 -11.43 -6.52
CA ALA A 115 4.93 -11.92 -7.83
C ALA A 115 3.69 -11.16 -8.32
N ILE A 116 3.84 -10.41 -9.41
CA ILE A 116 2.76 -9.71 -10.08
C ILE A 116 2.08 -10.68 -11.03
N ASN A 117 0.98 -11.26 -10.57
CA ASN A 117 0.18 -12.25 -11.27
C ASN A 117 -1.10 -11.60 -11.87
N PRO A 118 -1.86 -12.35 -12.71
CA PRO A 118 -3.08 -11.83 -13.33
C PRO A 118 -4.11 -11.26 -12.35
N VAL A 119 -4.33 -11.93 -11.22
CA VAL A 119 -5.30 -11.51 -10.19
C VAL A 119 -4.86 -10.18 -9.56
N THR A 120 -3.58 -10.03 -9.23
CA THR A 120 -3.06 -8.78 -8.64
C THR A 120 -3.15 -7.59 -9.60
N LEU A 121 -2.92 -7.79 -10.90
CA LEU A 121 -3.06 -6.74 -11.92
C LEU A 121 -4.51 -6.29 -12.07
N VAL A 122 -5.44 -7.23 -12.23
CA VAL A 122 -6.87 -6.92 -12.37
C VAL A 122 -7.43 -6.29 -11.09
N ALA A 123 -7.06 -6.82 -9.92
CA ALA A 123 -7.43 -6.24 -8.65
C ALA A 123 -6.95 -4.79 -8.52
N THR A 124 -5.69 -4.52 -8.88
CA THR A 124 -5.12 -3.17 -8.80
C THR A 124 -5.83 -2.20 -9.74
N ALA A 125 -6.10 -2.61 -10.98
CA ALA A 125 -6.79 -1.77 -11.96
C ALA A 125 -8.25 -1.49 -11.57
N LEU A 126 -9.01 -2.52 -11.20
CA LEU A 126 -10.44 -2.38 -10.92
C LEU A 126 -10.71 -1.52 -9.66
N LEU A 127 -9.85 -1.68 -8.63
CA LEU A 127 -9.87 -0.90 -7.39
C LEU A 127 -9.58 0.59 -7.55
N GLY A 128 -9.06 1.01 -8.70
CA GLY A 128 -8.92 2.43 -9.05
C GLY A 128 -10.22 3.10 -9.50
N THR A 129 -11.38 2.41 -9.44
CA THR A 129 -12.67 2.97 -9.88
C THR A 129 -13.64 3.18 -8.71
N PRO A 130 -14.45 4.26 -8.68
CA PRO A 130 -15.38 4.57 -7.59
C PRO A 130 -16.44 3.49 -7.28
N ARG A 131 -16.67 2.54 -8.19
CA ARG A 131 -17.67 1.46 -8.04
C ARG A 131 -17.15 0.08 -8.36
N GLN A 132 -15.86 -0.08 -8.62
CA GLN A 132 -15.28 -1.38 -8.97
C GLN A 132 -15.85 -1.91 -10.29
N ILE A 133 -16.07 -0.98 -11.21
CA ILE A 133 -16.68 -1.17 -12.52
C ILE A 133 -15.81 -0.42 -13.54
N MET A 134 -15.37 -1.13 -14.57
CA MET A 134 -14.57 -0.55 -15.66
C MET A 134 -15.02 -1.12 -17.01
N GLU A 135 -14.94 -0.34 -18.08
CA GLU A 135 -15.12 -0.88 -19.43
C GLU A 135 -14.01 -1.90 -19.73
N GLU A 136 -14.33 -3.00 -20.40
CA GLU A 136 -13.34 -4.05 -20.69
C GLU A 136 -12.12 -3.50 -21.44
N GLN A 137 -12.31 -2.63 -22.44
CA GLN A 137 -11.19 -2.12 -23.23
C GLN A 137 -10.28 -1.20 -22.38
N GLN A 138 -10.86 -0.33 -21.55
CA GLN A 138 -10.12 0.49 -20.58
C GLN A 138 -9.33 -0.39 -19.60
N LEU A 139 -9.95 -1.47 -19.09
CA LEU A 139 -9.29 -2.40 -18.18
C LEU A 139 -8.10 -3.12 -18.83
N LEU A 140 -8.24 -3.53 -20.09
CA LEU A 140 -7.14 -4.15 -20.84
C LEU A 140 -5.95 -3.20 -21.03
N THR A 141 -6.22 -1.92 -21.33
CA THR A 141 -5.20 -0.86 -21.39
C THR A 141 -4.52 -0.69 -20.03
N GLN A 142 -5.30 -0.56 -18.96
CA GLN A 142 -4.76 -0.34 -17.61
C GLN A 142 -3.94 -1.54 -17.11
N ILE A 143 -4.35 -2.78 -17.40
CA ILE A 143 -3.55 -3.98 -17.14
C ILE A 143 -2.21 -3.90 -17.88
N GLY A 144 -2.22 -3.43 -19.12
CA GLY A 144 -1.01 -3.23 -19.92
C GLY A 144 -0.04 -2.25 -19.28
N ILE A 145 -0.55 -1.08 -18.87
CA ILE A 145 0.20 -0.02 -18.20
C ILE A 145 0.78 -0.51 -16.87
N LEU A 146 -0.04 -1.12 -16.00
CA LEU A 146 0.42 -1.66 -14.71
C LEU A 146 1.52 -2.71 -14.91
N ARG A 147 1.36 -3.62 -15.87
CA ARG A 147 2.38 -4.63 -16.19
C ARG A 147 3.68 -4.00 -16.72
N SER A 148 3.56 -2.96 -17.54
CA SER A 148 4.70 -2.19 -18.06
C SER A 148 5.46 -1.50 -16.94
N ILE A 149 4.76 -0.77 -16.06
CA ILE A 149 5.32 -0.13 -14.87
C ILE A 149 6.00 -1.17 -13.96
N ALA A 150 5.34 -2.29 -13.67
CA ALA A 150 5.90 -3.32 -12.78
C ALA A 150 7.20 -3.92 -13.31
N ARG A 151 7.32 -4.12 -14.63
CA ARG A 151 8.55 -4.59 -15.27
C ARG A 151 9.62 -3.50 -15.31
N GLY A 152 9.23 -2.29 -15.63
CA GLY A 152 10.14 -1.16 -15.77
C GLY A 152 10.62 -0.60 -14.43
N ALA A 153 9.92 -0.85 -13.32
CA ALA A 153 10.23 -0.27 -12.01
C ALA A 153 11.63 -0.63 -11.47
N ASN A 154 12.28 -1.68 -11.99
CA ASN A 154 13.61 -2.15 -11.57
C ASN A 154 13.73 -2.30 -10.04
N TYR A 155 12.66 -2.76 -9.39
CA TYR A 155 12.54 -2.76 -7.93
C TYR A 155 13.44 -3.83 -7.28
N SER A 156 13.57 -5.00 -7.92
CA SER A 156 14.43 -6.12 -7.51
C SER A 156 14.45 -7.20 -8.59
N ASP A 157 15.58 -7.87 -8.77
CA ASP A 157 15.72 -8.99 -9.73
C ASP A 157 14.92 -10.25 -9.32
N GLN A 158 14.41 -10.29 -8.09
CA GLN A 158 13.61 -11.39 -7.56
C GLN A 158 12.11 -11.25 -7.84
N ILE A 159 11.68 -10.11 -8.38
CA ILE A 159 10.29 -9.87 -8.74
C ILE A 159 9.97 -10.60 -10.04
N THR A 160 8.82 -11.27 -10.06
CA THR A 160 8.30 -11.93 -11.26
C THR A 160 7.04 -11.24 -11.71
N VAL A 161 6.96 -10.86 -12.99
CA VAL A 161 5.77 -10.28 -13.60
C VAL A 161 5.23 -11.25 -14.66
N THR A 162 3.92 -11.50 -14.67
CA THR A 162 3.30 -12.36 -15.68
C THR A 162 3.57 -11.88 -17.11
N ASP A 163 3.92 -12.82 -17.99
CA ASP A 163 4.12 -12.54 -19.42
C ASP A 163 2.84 -12.57 -20.25
N ALA A 164 1.77 -13.11 -19.69
CA ALA A 164 0.47 -13.22 -20.35
C ALA A 164 -0.04 -11.85 -20.84
N PRO A 165 -0.54 -11.73 -22.09
CA PRO A 165 -1.13 -10.49 -22.61
C PRO A 165 -2.35 -10.07 -21.80
N SER A 166 -2.70 -8.78 -21.83
CA SER A 166 -3.78 -8.21 -21.00
C SER A 166 -5.10 -8.98 -21.09
N ARG A 167 -5.45 -9.48 -22.28
CA ARG A 167 -6.67 -10.28 -22.47
C ARG A 167 -6.62 -11.60 -21.72
N GLU A 168 -5.52 -12.34 -21.82
CA GLU A 168 -5.34 -13.58 -21.07
C GLU A 168 -5.28 -13.33 -19.55
N VAL A 169 -4.65 -12.24 -19.14
CA VAL A 169 -4.65 -11.78 -17.74
C VAL A 169 -6.07 -11.59 -17.23
N LEU A 170 -6.91 -10.89 -17.99
CA LEU A 170 -8.30 -10.64 -17.63
C LEU A 170 -9.12 -11.94 -17.56
N GLU A 171 -9.05 -12.80 -18.58
CA GLU A 171 -9.79 -14.08 -18.58
C GLU A 171 -9.43 -14.94 -17.38
N LYS A 172 -8.13 -15.04 -17.07
CA LYS A 172 -7.66 -15.85 -15.94
C LYS A 172 -8.11 -15.27 -14.61
N ALA A 173 -8.08 -13.94 -14.46
CA ALA A 173 -8.57 -13.29 -13.25
C ALA A 173 -10.08 -13.52 -13.05
N ILE A 174 -10.89 -13.43 -14.12
CA ILE A 174 -12.33 -13.73 -14.09
C ILE A 174 -12.57 -15.17 -13.63
N GLU A 175 -11.85 -16.15 -14.22
CA GLU A 175 -11.97 -17.58 -13.88
C GLU A 175 -11.66 -17.88 -12.40
N ILE A 176 -10.72 -17.14 -11.81
CA ILE A 176 -10.23 -17.38 -10.45
C ILE A 176 -11.07 -16.65 -9.40
N THR A 177 -11.37 -15.38 -9.66
CA THR A 177 -11.99 -14.48 -8.67
C THR A 177 -13.50 -14.45 -8.72
N GLY A 178 -14.10 -14.78 -9.88
CA GLY A 178 -15.54 -14.64 -10.10
C GLY A 178 -16.00 -13.19 -10.36
N ILE A 179 -15.09 -12.29 -10.76
CA ILE A 179 -15.45 -10.99 -11.34
C ILE A 179 -16.45 -11.21 -12.49
N THR A 180 -17.49 -10.38 -12.56
CA THR A 180 -18.54 -10.54 -13.57
C THR A 180 -18.24 -9.72 -14.82
N ARG A 181 -18.54 -10.31 -15.97
CA ARG A 181 -18.53 -9.65 -17.27
C ARG A 181 -19.97 -9.43 -17.71
N GLU A 182 -20.35 -8.19 -17.94
CA GLU A 182 -21.70 -7.81 -18.33
C GLU A 182 -21.69 -7.13 -19.70
N GLN A 183 -22.49 -7.68 -20.62
CA GLN A 183 -22.63 -7.13 -21.96
C GLN A 183 -23.82 -6.19 -22.03
N HIS A 184 -23.58 -4.98 -22.55
CA HIS A 184 -24.60 -3.97 -22.79
C HIS A 184 -24.62 -3.59 -24.28
N ALA A 185 -25.64 -2.81 -24.68
CA ALA A 185 -25.82 -2.41 -26.08
C ALA A 185 -24.64 -1.57 -26.64
N PHE A 186 -23.90 -0.88 -25.78
CA PHE A 186 -22.82 0.05 -26.15
C PHE A 186 -21.45 -0.33 -25.59
N GLY A 187 -21.26 -1.57 -25.13
CA GLY A 187 -19.97 -1.99 -24.58
C GLY A 187 -20.09 -3.13 -23.58
N THR A 188 -18.94 -3.58 -23.09
CA THR A 188 -18.83 -4.63 -22.07
C THR A 188 -18.18 -4.04 -20.83
N THR A 189 -18.77 -4.30 -19.67
CA THR A 189 -18.23 -3.88 -18.37
C THR A 189 -17.73 -5.08 -17.58
N ILE A 190 -16.72 -4.82 -16.77
CA ILE A 190 -16.15 -5.76 -15.82
C ILE A 190 -16.42 -5.22 -14.42
N ASN A 191 -17.10 -6.02 -13.60
CA ASN A 191 -17.66 -5.57 -12.32
C ASN A 191 -17.23 -6.48 -11.16
N ALA A 192 -16.90 -5.87 -10.03
CA ALA A 192 -16.74 -6.58 -8.76
C ALA A 192 -17.80 -6.15 -7.75
N THR A 193 -18.40 -7.12 -7.06
CA THR A 193 -19.33 -6.83 -5.96
C THR A 193 -18.57 -6.23 -4.77
N PRO A 194 -19.26 -5.55 -3.82
CA PRO A 194 -18.63 -5.06 -2.60
C PRO A 194 -17.85 -6.14 -1.81
N GLU A 195 -18.38 -7.35 -1.72
CA GLU A 195 -17.72 -8.48 -1.06
C GLU A 195 -16.46 -8.91 -1.80
N LEU A 196 -16.53 -8.96 -3.12
CA LEU A 196 -15.38 -9.28 -3.97
C LEU A 196 -14.31 -8.20 -3.90
N SER A 197 -14.70 -6.94 -3.78
CA SER A 197 -13.81 -5.79 -3.68
C SER A 197 -12.88 -5.87 -2.45
N ALA A 198 -13.39 -6.35 -1.32
CA ALA A 198 -12.58 -6.59 -0.13
C ALA A 198 -11.51 -7.68 -0.38
N MET A 199 -11.84 -8.72 -1.14
CA MET A 199 -10.88 -9.75 -1.57
C MET A 199 -9.86 -9.20 -2.57
N LEU A 200 -10.30 -8.38 -3.54
CA LEU A 200 -9.39 -7.71 -4.47
C LEU A 200 -8.43 -6.78 -3.72
N ALA A 201 -8.87 -6.11 -2.65
CA ALA A 201 -8.02 -5.22 -1.88
C ALA A 201 -6.86 -5.97 -1.24
N TYR A 202 -7.10 -7.18 -0.75
CA TYR A 202 -6.03 -8.08 -0.30
C TYR A 202 -5.01 -8.36 -1.41
N TYR A 203 -5.45 -8.75 -2.62
CA TYR A 203 -4.53 -9.04 -3.72
C TYR A 203 -3.75 -7.81 -4.20
N ARG A 204 -4.40 -6.65 -4.33
CA ARG A 204 -3.73 -5.39 -4.67
C ARG A 204 -2.66 -5.04 -3.62
N ASN A 205 -2.97 -5.19 -2.34
CA ASN A 205 -2.05 -4.83 -1.27
C ASN A 205 -0.75 -5.66 -1.29
N ASN A 206 -0.78 -6.89 -1.81
CA ASN A 206 0.42 -7.73 -1.98
C ASN A 206 1.43 -7.20 -3.02
N VAL A 207 1.03 -6.24 -3.86
CA VAL A 207 1.88 -5.65 -4.91
C VAL A 207 1.87 -4.12 -4.89
N ALA A 208 1.18 -3.50 -3.94
CA ALA A 208 1.00 -2.05 -3.89
C ALA A 208 2.33 -1.29 -3.73
N ASN A 209 3.33 -1.93 -3.11
CA ASN A 209 4.69 -1.39 -2.96
C ASN A 209 5.35 -1.06 -4.32
N ILE A 210 5.03 -1.80 -5.38
CA ILE A 210 5.55 -1.58 -6.73
C ILE A 210 4.98 -0.29 -7.34
N TYR A 211 3.73 0.01 -7.03
CA TYR A 211 3.00 1.12 -7.64
C TYR A 211 2.98 2.39 -6.77
N ALA A 212 3.45 2.34 -5.52
CA ALA A 212 3.35 3.45 -4.55
C ALA A 212 4.00 4.76 -5.05
N ILE A 213 5.21 4.71 -5.62
CA ILE A 213 5.89 5.90 -6.14
C ILE A 213 5.23 6.41 -7.44
N PRO A 214 5.01 5.57 -8.49
CA PRO A 214 4.33 6.00 -9.70
C PRO A 214 2.94 6.59 -9.44
N SER A 215 2.16 6.00 -8.52
CA SER A 215 0.83 6.49 -8.16
C SER A 215 0.86 7.82 -7.42
N LEU A 216 1.83 8.05 -6.52
CA LEU A 216 1.99 9.35 -5.88
C LEU A 216 2.35 10.45 -6.89
N ILE A 217 3.23 10.14 -7.85
CA ILE A 217 3.60 11.07 -8.92
C ILE A 217 2.41 11.35 -9.83
N ALA A 218 1.70 10.30 -10.26
CA ALA A 218 0.48 10.41 -11.05
C ALA A 218 -0.56 11.30 -10.36
N ARG A 219 -0.77 11.10 -9.05
CA ARG A 219 -1.66 11.93 -8.23
C ARG A 219 -1.26 13.41 -8.27
N PHE A 220 0.02 13.71 -8.05
CA PHE A 220 0.49 15.09 -8.04
C PHE A 220 0.33 15.77 -9.41
N VAL A 221 0.71 15.09 -10.50
CA VAL A 221 0.55 15.60 -11.88
C VAL A 221 -0.94 15.80 -12.22
N MET A 222 -1.80 14.85 -11.82
CA MET A 222 -3.26 14.94 -12.00
C MET A 222 -3.84 16.19 -11.31
N THR A 223 -3.41 16.48 -10.08
CA THR A 223 -3.87 17.65 -9.31
C THR A 223 -3.33 18.96 -9.89
N GLU A 224 -2.02 19.04 -10.14
CA GLU A 224 -1.38 20.29 -10.59
C GLU A 224 -1.66 20.63 -12.07
N ARG A 225 -2.07 19.63 -12.87
CA ARG A 225 -2.28 19.68 -14.33
C ARG A 225 -1.03 19.98 -15.15
N THR A 226 -0.22 20.95 -14.75
CA THR A 226 1.07 21.29 -15.33
C THR A 226 2.07 21.58 -14.22
N THR A 227 3.19 20.88 -14.21
CA THR A 227 4.20 21.00 -13.15
C THR A 227 5.63 20.79 -13.68
N SER A 228 6.61 20.76 -12.78
CA SER A 228 8.02 20.50 -13.09
C SER A 228 8.54 19.27 -12.35
N ILE A 229 9.61 18.67 -12.87
CA ILE A 229 10.29 17.52 -12.22
C ILE A 229 10.72 17.89 -10.80
N ALA A 230 11.20 19.12 -10.59
CA ALA A 230 11.62 19.60 -9.27
C ALA A 230 10.46 19.62 -8.27
N ALA A 231 9.29 20.15 -8.67
CA ALA A 231 8.11 20.20 -7.81
C ALA A 231 7.60 18.79 -7.44
N VAL A 232 7.55 17.87 -8.42
CA VAL A 232 7.19 16.47 -8.18
C VAL A 232 8.18 15.81 -7.20
N THR A 233 9.49 16.04 -7.40
CA THR A 233 10.52 15.45 -6.54
C THR A 233 10.42 15.98 -5.11
N ASP A 234 10.16 17.28 -4.94
CA ASP A 234 9.98 17.90 -3.61
C ASP A 234 8.73 17.37 -2.90
N PHE A 235 7.64 17.16 -3.65
CA PHE A 235 6.42 16.55 -3.13
C PHE A 235 6.67 15.10 -2.69
N LEU A 236 7.30 14.29 -3.54
CA LEU A 236 7.70 12.92 -3.23
C LEU A 236 8.58 12.89 -1.98
N ARG A 237 9.58 13.77 -1.89
CA ARG A 237 10.50 13.84 -0.74
C ARG A 237 9.77 14.11 0.57
N GLY A 238 8.77 14.99 0.56
CA GLY A 238 7.99 15.31 1.75
C GLY A 238 7.15 14.14 2.29
N LEU A 239 6.79 13.17 1.44
CA LEU A 239 5.95 12.03 1.80
C LEU A 239 6.70 10.70 1.85
N TYR A 240 7.92 10.64 1.31
CA TYR A 240 8.68 9.40 1.14
C TYR A 240 8.92 8.62 2.44
N PRO A 241 9.31 9.22 3.59
CA PRO A 241 9.54 8.45 4.81
C PRO A 241 8.31 7.67 5.28
N TYR A 242 7.12 8.27 5.11
CA TYR A 242 5.84 7.66 5.48
C TYR A 242 5.44 6.56 4.51
N LEU A 243 5.64 6.79 3.21
CA LEU A 243 5.42 5.75 2.19
C LEU A 243 6.38 4.58 2.35
N ARG A 244 7.65 4.84 2.66
CA ARG A 244 8.66 3.82 2.91
C ARG A 244 8.27 2.94 4.09
N SER A 245 7.77 3.54 5.17
CA SER A 245 7.29 2.83 6.35
C SER A 245 6.02 2.02 6.05
N GLU A 246 5.04 2.61 5.35
CA GLU A 246 3.76 1.97 5.03
C GLU A 246 3.91 0.77 4.08
N TYR A 247 4.75 0.92 3.04
CA TYR A 247 4.89 -0.07 1.96
C TYR A 247 6.17 -0.90 2.04
N PHE A 248 6.99 -0.71 3.09
CA PHE A 248 8.30 -1.34 3.24
C PHE A 248 9.18 -1.15 1.98
N LEU A 249 9.29 0.10 1.52
CA LEU A 249 10.07 0.40 0.32
C LEU A 249 11.57 0.21 0.60
N PRO A 250 12.34 -0.40 -0.34
CA PRO A 250 13.71 -0.78 -0.09
C PRO A 250 14.73 0.33 -0.37
N PHE A 251 14.28 1.50 -0.85
CA PHE A 251 15.18 2.56 -1.30
C PHE A 251 15.48 3.54 -0.17
N GLU A 252 16.64 4.18 -0.25
CA GLU A 252 17.06 5.20 0.70
C GLU A 252 16.62 6.59 0.24
N GLU A 253 16.60 7.56 1.15
CA GLU A 253 16.19 8.93 0.81
C GLU A 253 17.11 9.59 -0.23
N SER A 254 18.37 9.17 -0.30
CA SER A 254 19.32 9.59 -1.34
C SER A 254 18.86 9.22 -2.74
N ASP A 255 18.02 8.19 -2.88
CA ASP A 255 17.59 7.65 -4.17
C ASP A 255 16.39 8.40 -4.75
N ILE A 256 15.71 9.25 -3.96
CA ILE A 256 14.44 9.91 -4.31
C ILE A 256 14.49 10.62 -5.67
N GLN A 257 15.59 11.32 -5.98
CA GLN A 257 15.76 12.01 -7.26
C GLN A 257 15.75 11.03 -8.43
N SER A 258 16.49 9.93 -8.30
CA SER A 258 16.59 8.90 -9.33
C SER A 258 15.28 8.13 -9.49
N LEU A 259 14.62 7.80 -8.37
CA LEU A 259 13.31 7.15 -8.35
C LEU A 259 12.24 8.01 -9.01
N CYS A 260 12.21 9.30 -8.72
CA CYS A 260 11.28 10.24 -9.33
C CYS A 260 11.48 10.31 -10.84
N THR A 261 12.74 10.48 -11.28
CA THR A 261 13.08 10.60 -12.70
C THR A 261 12.70 9.32 -13.46
N HIS A 262 13.03 8.16 -12.89
CA HIS A 262 12.72 6.86 -13.47
C HIS A 262 11.22 6.60 -13.55
N ALA A 263 10.49 6.87 -12.47
CA ALA A 263 9.03 6.72 -12.45
C ALA A 263 8.35 7.66 -13.45
N LEU A 264 8.81 8.92 -13.58
CA LEU A 264 8.31 9.84 -14.60
C LEU A 264 8.54 9.32 -16.02
N GLN A 265 9.72 8.75 -16.30
CA GLN A 265 9.99 8.11 -17.59
C GLN A 265 9.03 6.97 -17.86
N LEU A 266 8.78 6.09 -16.89
CA LEU A 266 7.81 5.00 -17.04
C LEU A 266 6.39 5.51 -17.29
N LEU A 267 5.97 6.57 -16.59
CA LEU A 267 4.66 7.16 -16.81
C LEU A 267 4.56 7.78 -18.22
N HIS A 268 5.63 8.45 -18.68
CA HIS A 268 5.68 9.03 -20.02
C HIS A 268 5.69 7.97 -21.12
N ASP A 269 6.49 6.91 -20.99
CA ASP A 269 6.59 5.80 -21.96
C ASP A 269 5.28 5.01 -22.12
N ASN A 270 4.36 5.14 -21.16
CA ASN A 270 3.04 4.54 -21.17
C ASN A 270 1.92 5.56 -21.43
N ASP A 271 2.26 6.75 -21.93
CA ASP A 271 1.33 7.84 -22.27
C ASP A 271 0.47 8.33 -21.09
N VAL A 272 0.87 8.05 -19.85
CA VAL A 272 0.14 8.46 -18.63
C VAL A 272 0.36 9.94 -18.33
N ILE A 273 1.52 10.47 -18.72
CA ILE A 273 1.86 11.89 -18.61
C ILE A 273 2.53 12.37 -19.90
N GLU A 274 2.40 13.66 -20.17
CA GLU A 274 3.06 14.33 -21.27
C GLU A 274 4.27 15.11 -20.76
N VAL A 275 5.36 15.09 -21.52
CA VAL A 275 6.55 15.90 -21.26
C VAL A 275 6.70 16.90 -22.40
N ASP A 276 6.97 18.16 -22.08
CA ASP A 276 7.16 19.17 -23.13
C ASP A 276 8.42 18.89 -23.99
N LEU A 277 8.51 19.56 -25.15
CA LEU A 277 9.61 19.35 -26.11
C LEU A 277 11.01 19.63 -25.54
N LYS A 278 11.10 20.34 -24.40
CA LYS A 278 12.36 20.66 -23.72
C LYS A 278 12.67 19.73 -22.55
N GLY A 279 11.73 18.88 -22.12
CA GLY A 279 11.89 18.05 -20.94
C GLY A 279 11.76 18.80 -19.61
N GLU A 280 11.29 20.05 -19.62
CA GLU A 280 11.28 20.93 -18.45
C GLU A 280 9.93 20.90 -17.72
N ARG A 281 8.84 20.64 -18.45
CA ARG A 281 7.47 20.63 -17.91
C ARG A 281 6.79 19.30 -18.13
N LEU A 282 6.03 18.91 -17.11
CA LEU A 282 5.18 17.72 -17.07
C LEU A 282 3.73 18.18 -17.15
N ASN A 283 2.92 17.53 -17.98
CA ASN A 283 1.50 17.83 -18.12
C ASN A 283 0.67 16.56 -17.93
N ALA A 284 -0.46 16.71 -17.24
CA ALA A 284 -1.53 15.73 -17.29
C ALA A 284 -2.14 15.73 -18.70
N PRO A 285 -2.48 14.55 -19.27
CA PRO A 285 -3.19 14.48 -20.55
C PRO A 285 -4.52 15.24 -20.51
N GLU A 286 -5.09 15.49 -21.69
CA GLU A 286 -6.37 16.18 -21.83
C GLU A 286 -7.48 15.46 -21.03
N PRO A 287 -8.32 16.16 -20.24
CA PRO A 287 -9.29 15.52 -19.34
C PRO A 287 -10.27 14.55 -20.00
N THR A 288 -10.52 14.71 -21.30
CA THR A 288 -11.43 13.87 -22.09
C THR A 288 -10.74 12.70 -22.78
N SER A 289 -9.45 12.49 -22.53
CA SER A 289 -8.63 11.45 -23.16
C SER A 289 -8.60 10.16 -22.32
N VAL A 290 -8.28 9.03 -22.96
CA VAL A 290 -8.15 7.73 -22.28
C VAL A 290 -6.87 7.65 -21.44
N GLU A 291 -5.87 8.44 -21.83
CA GLU A 291 -4.60 8.66 -21.14
C GLU A 291 -4.85 9.33 -19.77
N PHE A 292 -5.73 10.34 -19.73
CA PHE A 292 -6.11 10.98 -18.48
C PHE A 292 -6.86 10.04 -17.54
N GLU A 293 -7.72 9.16 -18.05
CA GLU A 293 -8.35 8.13 -17.21
C GLU A 293 -7.31 7.17 -16.61
N SER A 294 -6.30 6.79 -17.39
CA SER A 294 -5.20 5.94 -16.91
C SER A 294 -4.37 6.63 -15.80
N LEU A 295 -4.14 7.95 -15.94
CA LEU A 295 -3.54 8.78 -14.90
C LEU A 295 -4.37 8.78 -13.62
N VAL A 296 -5.70 8.94 -13.73
CA VAL A 296 -6.62 8.88 -12.58
C VAL A 296 -6.55 7.49 -11.92
N TYR A 297 -6.67 6.40 -12.68
CA TYR A 297 -6.65 5.05 -12.13
C TYR A 297 -5.33 4.72 -11.41
N LEU A 298 -4.20 5.24 -11.89
CA LEU A 298 -2.92 5.12 -11.17
C LEU A 298 -2.90 5.95 -9.89
N ALA A 299 -3.39 7.19 -9.94
CA ALA A 299 -3.46 8.09 -8.80
C ALA A 299 -4.33 7.53 -7.64
N GLU A 300 -5.37 6.77 -7.97
CA GLU A 300 -6.28 6.12 -7.01
C GLU A 300 -5.62 4.99 -6.20
N ILE A 301 -4.48 4.44 -6.65
CA ILE A 301 -3.78 3.38 -5.92
C ILE A 301 -3.26 3.87 -4.56
N ILE A 302 -2.76 5.10 -4.50
CA ILE A 302 -2.19 5.70 -3.29
C ILE A 302 -3.23 6.43 -2.43
N GLU A 303 -4.40 6.72 -3.00
CA GLU A 303 -5.46 7.53 -2.41
C GLU A 303 -5.82 7.10 -0.99
N PRO A 304 -6.13 5.82 -0.70
CA PRO A 304 -6.50 5.41 0.64
C PRO A 304 -5.42 5.72 1.68
N THR A 305 -4.15 5.68 1.29
CA THR A 305 -3.01 5.96 2.18
C THR A 305 -2.90 7.45 2.48
N LEU A 306 -3.04 8.30 1.48
CA LEU A 306 -3.06 9.75 1.67
C LEU A 306 -4.25 10.19 2.53
N GLU A 307 -5.42 9.57 2.34
CA GLU A 307 -6.60 9.79 3.18
C GLU A 307 -6.33 9.42 4.64
N ARG A 308 -5.70 8.27 4.91
CA ARG A 308 -5.31 7.88 6.28
C ARG A 308 -4.33 8.88 6.89
N PHE A 309 -3.35 9.35 6.13
CA PHE A 309 -2.42 10.38 6.59
C PHE A 309 -3.14 11.68 6.92
N HIS A 310 -4.07 12.11 6.06
CA HIS A 310 -4.87 13.31 6.27
C HIS A 310 -5.81 13.20 7.49
N ILE A 311 -6.41 12.03 7.74
CA ILE A 311 -7.24 11.80 8.94
C ILE A 311 -6.41 12.01 10.21
N VAL A 312 -5.24 11.36 10.30
CA VAL A 312 -4.35 11.52 11.46
C VAL A 312 -3.82 12.95 11.56
N ALA A 313 -3.48 13.57 10.43
CA ALA A 313 -2.96 14.93 10.41
C ALA A 313 -3.99 15.94 10.95
N THR A 314 -5.25 15.82 10.51
CA THR A 314 -6.35 16.68 10.95
C THR A 314 -6.69 16.45 12.43
N LEU A 315 -6.65 15.19 12.91
CA LEU A 315 -6.82 14.88 14.33
C LEU A 315 -5.73 15.55 15.20
N LEU A 316 -4.48 15.47 14.77
CA LEU A 316 -3.33 16.08 15.46
C LEU A 316 -3.38 17.62 15.44
N ALA A 317 -3.85 18.22 14.34
CA ALA A 317 -3.99 19.66 14.21
C ALA A 317 -5.17 20.25 15.01
N SER A 318 -6.11 19.41 15.46
CA SER A 318 -7.24 19.85 16.26
C SER A 318 -6.82 20.24 17.69
N ALA A 319 -7.55 21.17 18.31
CA ALA A 319 -7.21 21.71 19.63
C ALA A 319 -7.31 20.69 20.79
N LYS A 320 -7.90 19.51 20.56
CA LYS A 320 -8.12 18.49 21.60
C LYS A 320 -6.86 17.62 21.78
N PRO A 321 -6.20 17.65 22.95
CA PRO A 321 -5.05 16.80 23.22
C PRO A 321 -5.45 15.32 23.21
N ARG A 322 -4.65 14.48 22.55
CA ARG A 322 -4.90 13.03 22.46
C ARG A 322 -3.63 12.24 22.79
N SER A 323 -3.81 11.07 23.40
CA SER A 323 -2.79 10.03 23.47
C SER A 323 -2.68 9.29 22.13
N VAL A 324 -1.58 8.55 21.92
CA VAL A 324 -1.40 7.70 20.72
C VAL A 324 -2.57 6.73 20.54
N ARG A 325 -2.98 6.06 21.62
CA ARG A 325 -4.11 5.11 21.59
C ARG A 325 -5.45 5.77 21.24
N GLN A 326 -5.67 7.01 21.68
CA GLN A 326 -6.86 7.78 21.30
C GLN A 326 -6.81 8.18 19.83
N LEU A 327 -5.66 8.64 19.33
CA LEU A 327 -5.49 8.97 17.90
C LEU A 327 -5.77 7.76 17.01
N GLU A 328 -5.24 6.58 17.33
CA GLU A 328 -5.52 5.35 16.59
C GLU A 328 -7.02 5.01 16.57
N SER A 329 -7.69 5.15 17.71
CA SER A 329 -9.12 4.85 17.83
C SER A 329 -9.99 5.87 17.09
N ASP A 330 -9.70 7.16 17.24
CA ASP A 330 -10.45 8.24 16.60
C ASP A 330 -10.24 8.21 15.08
N ALA A 331 -9.01 7.98 14.62
CA ALA A 331 -8.70 7.85 13.19
C ALA A 331 -9.43 6.66 12.55
N SER A 332 -9.42 5.50 13.23
CA SER A 332 -10.16 4.32 12.80
C SER A 332 -11.67 4.56 12.73
N ALA A 333 -12.25 5.28 13.72
CA ALA A 333 -13.67 5.62 13.73
C ALA A 333 -14.05 6.59 12.59
N ILE A 334 -13.22 7.60 12.32
CA ILE A 334 -13.40 8.52 11.20
C ILE A 334 -13.31 7.77 9.87
N ALA A 335 -12.30 6.92 9.68
CA ALA A 335 -12.13 6.12 8.48
C ALA A 335 -13.30 5.16 8.24
N GLN A 336 -13.84 4.53 9.29
CA GLN A 336 -15.03 3.68 9.20
C GLN A 336 -16.27 4.46 8.74
N ARG A 337 -16.46 5.67 9.26
CA ARG A 337 -17.54 6.56 8.81
C ARG A 337 -17.37 6.96 7.35
N LEU A 338 -16.16 7.32 6.93
CA LEU A 338 -15.87 7.73 5.55
C LEU A 338 -16.04 6.56 4.57
N SER A 339 -15.61 5.36 4.95
CA SER A 339 -15.87 4.14 4.18
C SER A 339 -17.36 3.90 3.92
N THR A 340 -18.23 4.25 4.88
CA THR A 340 -19.69 4.17 4.69
C THR A 340 -20.21 5.25 3.72
N ILE A 341 -19.69 6.48 3.79
CA ILE A 341 -20.11 7.61 2.94
C ILE A 341 -19.70 7.38 1.48
N TYR A 342 -18.46 6.92 1.28
CA TYR A 342 -17.85 6.78 -0.04
C TYR A 342 -17.94 5.36 -0.63
N GLY A 343 -18.50 4.40 0.12
CA GLY A 343 -18.58 3.01 -0.32
C GLY A 343 -17.23 2.33 -0.44
N ILE A 344 -16.24 2.71 0.39
CA ILE A 344 -14.89 2.13 0.37
C ILE A 344 -14.96 0.71 0.93
N ASN A 345 -14.92 -0.28 0.05
CA ASN A 345 -15.03 -1.70 0.41
C ASN A 345 -13.67 -2.33 0.72
N SER A 346 -12.88 -1.72 1.61
CA SER A 346 -11.55 -2.19 2.00
C SER A 346 -11.38 -2.17 3.52
N PRO A 347 -11.39 -3.32 4.21
CA PRO A 347 -11.23 -3.37 5.66
C PRO A 347 -9.89 -2.82 6.18
N THR A 348 -8.86 -2.82 5.32
CA THR A 348 -7.58 -2.21 5.67
C THR A 348 -7.65 -0.69 5.81
N PHE A 349 -8.68 -0.02 5.27
CA PHE A 349 -8.79 1.44 5.33
C PHE A 349 -8.96 1.99 6.75
N PHE A 350 -9.60 1.22 7.63
CA PHE A 350 -9.85 1.60 9.02
C PHE A 350 -9.06 0.74 10.04
N ASP A 351 -8.03 0.03 9.58
CA ASP A 351 -7.15 -0.79 10.44
C ASP A 351 -6.34 0.11 11.39
N LYS A 352 -6.51 -0.12 12.70
CA LYS A 352 -5.84 0.63 13.76
C LYS A 352 -4.32 0.54 13.70
N SER A 353 -3.78 -0.60 13.25
CA SER A 353 -2.34 -0.82 13.18
C SER A 353 -1.67 0.07 12.14
N LEU A 354 -2.34 0.38 11.03
CA LEU A 354 -1.82 1.30 10.00
C LEU A 354 -1.73 2.73 10.53
N PHE A 355 -2.76 3.19 11.26
CA PHE A 355 -2.69 4.50 11.92
C PHE A 355 -1.58 4.56 12.98
N GLY A 356 -1.42 3.49 13.77
CA GLY A 356 -0.33 3.38 14.74
C GLY A 356 1.05 3.43 14.08
N ASN A 357 1.24 2.73 12.95
CA ASN A 357 2.48 2.77 12.17
C ASN A 357 2.79 4.17 11.65
N PHE A 358 1.78 4.89 11.12
CA PHE A 358 1.96 6.27 10.67
C PHE A 358 2.33 7.20 11.84
N ILE A 359 1.67 7.10 12.99
CA ILE A 359 1.99 7.90 14.19
C ILE A 359 3.41 7.61 14.69
N ASN A 360 3.83 6.35 14.69
CA ASN A 360 5.19 5.97 15.05
C ASN A 360 6.23 6.53 14.07
N THR A 361 5.89 6.57 12.78
CA THR A 361 6.76 7.16 11.75
C THR A 361 6.84 8.69 11.92
N LEU A 362 5.73 9.38 12.19
CA LEU A 362 5.73 10.80 12.55
C LEU A 362 6.66 11.07 13.75
N LYS A 363 6.70 10.17 14.72
CA LYS A 363 7.60 10.28 15.88
C LYS A 363 9.07 10.07 15.49
N SER A 364 9.40 9.10 14.62
CA SER A 364 10.78 8.88 14.17
C SER A 364 11.30 10.05 13.33
N GLU A 365 10.41 10.65 12.52
CA GLU A 365 10.69 11.83 11.71
C GLU A 365 10.67 13.14 12.52
N ASN A 366 10.52 13.08 13.86
CA ASN A 366 10.43 14.23 14.76
C ASN A 366 9.29 15.22 14.42
N MET A 367 8.27 14.77 13.69
CA MET A 367 7.08 15.58 13.37
C MET A 367 6.10 15.67 14.53
N VAL A 368 6.16 14.70 15.45
CA VAL A 368 5.39 14.73 16.71
C VAL A 368 6.26 14.33 17.90
N GLN A 369 5.89 14.84 19.06
CA GLN A 369 6.49 14.48 20.35
C GLN A 369 5.44 13.90 21.28
N VAL A 370 5.86 13.01 22.17
CA VAL A 370 4.97 12.41 23.18
C VAL A 370 5.47 12.80 24.57
N SER A 371 4.70 13.62 25.28
CA SER A 371 4.94 14.01 26.67
C SER A 371 3.67 13.83 27.49
N ASP A 372 3.77 13.34 28.72
CA ASP A 372 2.63 13.14 29.62
C ASP A 372 1.45 12.37 28.98
N ASN A 373 1.79 11.34 28.20
CA ASN A 373 0.83 10.53 27.43
C ASN A 373 -0.02 11.35 26.43
N ARG A 374 0.49 12.48 25.95
CA ARG A 374 -0.14 13.34 24.94
C ARG A 374 0.80 13.56 23.78
N VAL A 375 0.22 13.65 22.59
CA VAL A 375 0.95 13.93 21.35
C VAL A 375 0.87 15.43 21.04
N SER A 376 2.01 16.05 20.78
CA SER A 376 2.13 17.43 20.31
C SER A 376 2.81 17.49 18.94
N ILE A 377 2.39 18.42 18.09
CA ILE A 377 2.95 18.62 16.76
C ILE A 377 4.24 19.45 16.83
N ALA A 378 5.21 19.12 15.98
CA ALA A 378 6.39 19.96 15.74
C ALA A 378 6.08 21.08 14.73
N GLN A 379 7.00 22.04 14.59
CA GLN A 379 6.82 23.17 13.66
C GLN A 379 6.70 22.73 12.20
N ASP A 380 7.48 21.74 11.79
CA ASP A 380 7.53 21.25 10.40
C ASP A 380 6.32 20.37 10.02
N PHE A 381 5.51 19.97 11.01
CA PHE A 381 4.32 19.14 10.80
C PHE A 381 3.29 19.79 9.86
N THR A 382 3.18 21.11 9.88
CA THR A 382 2.20 21.85 9.05
C THR A 382 2.42 21.56 7.56
N ARG A 383 3.68 21.53 7.11
CA ARG A 383 4.03 21.25 5.72
C ARG A 383 3.63 19.83 5.30
N LEU A 384 3.83 18.85 6.19
CA LEU A 384 3.39 17.48 5.95
C LEU A 384 1.86 17.40 5.84
N SER A 385 1.15 18.06 6.76
CA SER A 385 -0.33 18.10 6.75
C SER A 385 -0.86 18.72 5.45
N GLU A 386 -0.25 19.82 4.99
CA GLU A 386 -0.56 20.46 3.72
C GLU A 386 -0.29 19.51 2.54
N ASN A 387 0.88 18.87 2.48
CA ASN A 387 1.23 17.93 1.42
C ASN A 387 0.27 16.73 1.37
N ALA A 388 -0.08 16.14 2.52
CA ALA A 388 -1.02 15.02 2.59
C ALA A 388 -2.44 15.40 2.14
N ALA A 389 -2.83 16.67 2.32
CA ALA A 389 -4.14 17.18 1.92
C ALA A 389 -4.17 17.78 0.50
N ALA A 390 -3.02 18.16 -0.05
CA ALA A 390 -2.91 18.97 -1.28
C ALA A 390 -3.58 18.30 -2.48
N THR A 391 -3.43 16.98 -2.60
CA THR A 391 -3.90 16.21 -3.75
C THR A 391 -5.23 15.47 -3.51
N LEU A 392 -5.80 15.58 -2.30
CA LEU A 392 -7.05 14.90 -1.93
C LEU A 392 -8.30 15.67 -2.39
N ASP A 393 -9.38 14.94 -2.66
CA ASP A 393 -10.68 15.51 -2.98
C ASP A 393 -11.18 16.47 -1.87
N ILE A 394 -11.77 17.59 -2.29
CA ILE A 394 -12.26 18.64 -1.38
C ILE A 394 -13.41 18.11 -0.51
N GLY A 395 -14.29 17.27 -1.08
CA GLY A 395 -15.37 16.63 -0.35
C GLY A 395 -14.83 15.72 0.75
N MET A 396 -13.81 14.92 0.44
CA MET A 396 -13.18 14.03 1.43
C MET A 396 -12.56 14.82 2.58
N ARG A 397 -11.79 15.87 2.27
CA ARG A 397 -11.23 16.79 3.27
C ARG A 397 -12.31 17.43 4.14
N HIS A 398 -13.42 17.85 3.53
CA HIS A 398 -14.55 18.42 4.25
C HIS A 398 -15.20 17.41 5.20
N HIS A 399 -15.42 16.17 4.78
CA HIS A 399 -16.03 15.15 5.64
C HIS A 399 -15.13 14.73 6.81
N VAL A 400 -13.81 14.74 6.64
CA VAL A 400 -12.86 14.55 7.77
C VAL A 400 -13.03 15.68 8.80
N LEU A 401 -13.07 16.94 8.36
CA LEU A 401 -13.28 18.09 9.24
C LEU A 401 -14.66 18.06 9.94
N GLN A 402 -15.71 17.67 9.20
CA GLN A 402 -17.06 17.54 9.76
C GLN A 402 -17.15 16.39 10.78
N ALA A 403 -16.38 15.31 10.60
CA ALA A 403 -16.31 14.24 11.57
C ALA A 403 -15.76 14.71 12.92
N LEU A 404 -14.77 15.62 12.90
CA LEU A 404 -14.20 16.24 14.10
C LEU A 404 -15.18 17.20 14.79
N SER A 405 -15.94 18.00 14.04
CA SER A 405 -16.92 18.92 14.64
C SER A 405 -18.14 18.20 15.25
N SER A 406 -18.35 16.94 14.88
CA SER A 406 -19.41 16.08 15.42
C SER A 406 -19.01 15.39 16.74
N GLU A 407 -17.75 15.54 17.17
CA GLU A 407 -17.20 14.98 18.41
C GLU A 407 -17.79 15.75 19.61
N LYS A 408 -18.87 15.22 20.20
CA LYS A 408 -19.52 15.78 21.39
C LYS A 408 -18.68 15.62 22.65
#